data_AF-A0A952IBG1-F1
#
_entry.id   AF-A0A952IBG1-F1
#
_cell.length_a   1.000
_cell.length_b   1.000
_cell.length_c   1.000
_cell.angle_alpha   90.00
_cell.angle_beta   90.00
_cell.angle_gamma   90.00
#
_symmetry.space_group_name_H-M   'P 1'
#
loop_
_entity.id
_entity.type
_entity.pdbx_description
1 polymer ?
#
loop_
_entity_poly.entity_id
_entity_poly.type
_entity_poly.pdbx_seq_one_letter_code
_entity_poly.pdbx_strand_id
1 'polypeptide(L)'
;MQPKTWGYLGVLMILGWILRSWALDFGLPNESRPDELQITLFTIPNMLYPLSQGDFRMDPGHYNYPNLYFGVVTLLYFFYFVWGQLTGIFTGWPNFFAQYQNDPGSFFLLLRYFSVVCGVLTIPAVYLLGKKLGGSRIGFISAGLITLCYLAVRNNHFGQVDSFLTLVVMVSCLLILHYLEKPSLKRLTLMAVSAGLATAVKYPAILLIMPVLLSIVYAKKIDKDPTKQSWIHLLKPASLAILMIAGTFTLASPWVILHLDVFIKDLQYEAQHYFNTTYPGVSPGWAFYPFTALYEGIGGYLLLSVLLGLLATWKTFKQHSLLTRWKHIAMMSFLLIWYLSLCPNLRVMTRYILPVVPLLTIYGAVGLDTFYHRLIELLQGQRSQKLQIGTGLVLALVILYQPVTNMWQMNSLLNKADTRVLARQWILEHVPPNSGVATGPRFGRILLPGNYRQLLTDPGAADPNNPPTILYQESPRVLIANHLASANFLKQLGIRYALVYRFPIPQFSNALWEFEALQQQATIVAHWSARKTNVTQFENTLFDPMDAVFFPLSGFRHFQRPGPDIWIFDLTQPPYSGKK
;
A
#
# COMPACT_ATOMS: atom_id res chain seq x y z
N MET A 1 5.95 33.92 -2.91
CA MET A 1 5.31 33.06 -3.93
C MET A 1 4.01 33.74 -4.34
N GLN A 2 3.61 33.69 -5.62
CA GLN A 2 2.40 34.37 -6.07
C GLN A 2 1.14 33.65 -5.52
N PRO A 3 0.10 34.36 -5.01
CA PRO A 3 -1.12 33.77 -4.46
C PRO A 3 -1.81 32.74 -5.38
N LYS A 4 -1.76 32.97 -6.70
CA LYS A 4 -2.34 32.09 -7.72
C LYS A 4 -1.76 30.66 -7.69
N THR A 5 -0.48 30.51 -7.33
CA THR A 5 0.19 29.22 -7.24
C THR A 5 -0.45 28.30 -6.19
N TRP A 6 -0.79 28.86 -5.02
CA TRP A 6 -1.44 28.11 -3.95
C TRP A 6 -2.89 27.76 -4.29
N GLY A 7 -3.58 28.63 -5.03
CA GLY A 7 -4.91 28.32 -5.56
C GLY A 7 -4.93 27.06 -6.43
N TYR A 8 -4.01 26.95 -7.41
CA TYR A 8 -3.93 25.76 -8.27
C TYR A 8 -3.52 24.49 -7.50
N LEU A 9 -2.62 24.62 -6.52
CA LEU A 9 -2.24 23.48 -5.68
C LEU A 9 -3.41 23.03 -4.80
N GLY A 10 -4.21 23.97 -4.28
CA GLY A 10 -5.45 23.67 -3.56
C GLY A 10 -6.44 22.89 -4.41
N VAL A 11 -6.61 23.25 -5.69
CA VAL A 11 -7.44 22.48 -6.64
C VAL A 11 -6.91 21.05 -6.81
N LEU A 12 -5.60 20.87 -6.96
CA LEU A 12 -4.99 19.53 -7.06
C LEU A 12 -5.19 18.72 -5.76
N MET A 13 -5.11 19.35 -4.59
CA MET A 13 -5.36 18.68 -3.30
C MET A 13 -6.83 18.26 -3.16
N ILE A 14 -7.77 19.11 -3.55
CA ILE A 14 -9.22 18.77 -3.54
C ILE A 14 -9.50 17.63 -4.51
N LEU A 15 -8.99 17.71 -5.74
CA LEU A 15 -9.11 16.64 -6.71
C LEU A 15 -8.46 15.34 -6.19
N GLY A 16 -7.29 15.46 -5.59
CA GLY A 16 -6.58 14.35 -4.96
C GLY A 16 -7.38 13.69 -3.85
N TRP A 17 -8.05 14.48 -3.01
CA TRP A 17 -8.96 13.99 -1.98
C TRP A 17 -10.12 13.20 -2.58
N ILE A 18 -10.87 13.83 -3.51
CA ILE A 18 -12.04 13.21 -4.17
C ILE A 18 -11.68 11.86 -4.80
N LEU A 19 -10.58 11.80 -5.56
CA LEU A 19 -10.18 10.58 -6.25
C LEU A 19 -9.75 9.46 -5.31
N ARG A 20 -9.20 9.80 -4.14
CA ARG A 20 -8.69 8.85 -3.14
C ARG A 20 -9.73 8.42 -2.12
N SER A 21 -10.80 9.21 -1.94
CA SER A 21 -11.90 8.91 -1.02
C SER A 21 -13.12 8.29 -1.72
N TRP A 22 -13.08 8.10 -3.04
CA TRP A 22 -14.20 7.53 -3.79
C TRP A 22 -14.36 6.04 -3.46
N ALA A 23 -15.52 5.65 -2.90
CA ALA A 23 -15.84 4.27 -2.52
C ALA A 23 -14.85 3.69 -1.50
N LEU A 24 -14.42 4.52 -0.56
CA LEU A 24 -13.46 4.16 0.49
C LEU A 24 -14.00 3.09 1.45
N ASP A 25 -15.32 2.92 1.51
CA ASP A 25 -16.05 1.92 2.28
C ASP A 25 -16.17 0.56 1.58
N PHE A 26 -15.53 0.37 0.42
CA PHE A 26 -15.60 -0.88 -0.34
C PHE A 26 -15.28 -2.10 0.55
N GLY A 27 -16.11 -3.13 0.41
CA GLY A 27 -15.94 -4.41 1.09
C GLY A 27 -16.18 -4.39 2.61
N LEU A 28 -16.48 -3.25 3.23
CA LEU A 28 -16.80 -3.18 4.66
C LEU A 28 -18.17 -3.82 4.96
N PRO A 29 -18.38 -4.35 6.18
CA PRO A 29 -17.41 -4.41 7.30
C PRO A 29 -16.45 -5.60 7.21
N ASN A 30 -16.48 -6.38 6.12
CA ASN A 30 -15.62 -7.55 5.97
C ASN A 30 -14.13 -7.17 5.94
N GLU A 31 -13.30 -8.15 6.27
CA GLU A 31 -11.85 -8.04 6.20
C GLU A 31 -11.37 -8.17 4.76
N SER A 32 -11.72 -7.18 3.94
CA SER A 32 -11.46 -7.21 2.52
C SER A 32 -9.98 -7.02 2.17
N ARG A 33 -9.17 -6.59 3.16
CA ARG A 33 -7.73 -6.37 3.08
C ARG A 33 -7.01 -7.00 4.28
N PRO A 34 -6.12 -8.00 4.09
CA PRO A 34 -5.41 -8.63 5.21
C PRO A 34 -4.52 -7.70 6.04
N ASP A 35 -3.87 -6.73 5.40
CA ASP A 35 -2.95 -5.84 6.11
C ASP A 35 -3.72 -4.91 7.06
N GLU A 36 -4.93 -4.48 6.71
CA GLU A 36 -5.79 -3.66 7.59
C GLU A 36 -6.14 -4.43 8.85
N LEU A 37 -6.48 -5.71 8.71
CA LEU A 37 -6.72 -6.62 9.82
C LEU A 37 -5.48 -6.78 10.71
N GLN A 38 -4.30 -7.04 10.13
CA GLN A 38 -3.09 -7.20 10.94
C GLN A 38 -2.78 -5.92 11.73
N ILE A 39 -2.93 -4.75 11.11
CA ILE A 39 -2.74 -3.47 11.78
C ILE A 39 -3.71 -3.33 12.96
N THR A 40 -5.00 -3.61 12.78
CA THR A 40 -5.96 -3.53 13.89
C THR A 40 -5.72 -4.57 14.97
N LEU A 41 -5.33 -5.80 14.60
CA LEU A 41 -5.04 -6.90 15.54
C LEU A 41 -3.79 -6.67 16.38
N PHE A 42 -2.81 -5.92 15.89
CA PHE A 42 -1.65 -5.54 16.70
C PHE A 42 -1.92 -4.26 17.49
N THR A 43 -2.70 -3.32 16.96
CA THR A 43 -2.95 -2.07 17.69
C THR A 43 -4.00 -2.21 18.79
N ILE A 44 -5.17 -2.78 18.51
CA ILE A 44 -6.30 -2.74 19.46
C ILE A 44 -6.05 -3.64 20.67
N PRO A 45 -5.77 -4.95 20.52
CA PRO A 45 -5.49 -5.84 21.64
C PRO A 45 -4.17 -5.58 22.36
N ASN A 46 -3.08 -5.23 21.66
CA ASN A 46 -1.75 -5.18 22.30
C ASN A 46 -1.37 -3.78 22.79
N MET A 47 -1.99 -2.71 22.27
CA MET A 47 -1.68 -1.34 22.68
C MET A 47 -2.87 -0.65 23.34
N LEU A 48 -4.03 -0.62 22.67
CA LEU A 48 -5.18 0.15 23.14
C LEU A 48 -5.91 -0.51 24.31
N TYR A 49 -6.03 -1.84 24.32
CA TYR A 49 -6.62 -2.57 25.44
C TYR A 49 -5.78 -2.43 26.73
N PRO A 50 -4.45 -2.67 26.74
CA PRO A 50 -3.62 -2.37 27.90
C PRO A 50 -3.71 -0.91 28.36
N LEU A 51 -3.71 0.04 27.41
CA LEU A 51 -3.90 1.46 27.72
C LEU A 51 -5.21 1.71 28.49
N SER A 52 -6.30 1.05 28.10
CA SER A 52 -7.59 1.15 28.80
C SER A 52 -7.55 0.64 30.24
N GLN A 53 -6.57 -0.22 30.56
CA GLN A 53 -6.34 -0.79 31.89
C GLN A 53 -5.27 -0.04 32.69
N GLY A 54 -4.78 1.11 32.19
CA GLY A 54 -3.74 1.91 32.84
C GLY A 54 -2.31 1.47 32.53
N ASP A 55 -2.12 0.63 31.51
CA ASP A 55 -0.80 0.19 31.06
C ASP A 55 -0.34 0.96 29.81
N PHE A 56 0.70 1.76 29.98
CA PHE A 56 1.20 2.69 28.96
C PHE A 56 2.39 2.14 28.14
N ARG A 57 2.65 0.82 28.17
CA ARG A 57 3.80 0.23 27.45
C ARG A 57 3.80 0.52 25.95
N MET A 58 2.63 0.54 25.29
CA MET A 58 2.52 0.77 23.84
C MET A 58 3.40 -0.19 23.02
N ASP A 59 3.41 -1.47 23.39
CA ASP A 59 4.12 -2.53 22.69
C ASP A 59 3.16 -3.25 21.73
N PRO A 60 3.38 -3.22 20.40
CA PRO A 60 2.55 -3.98 19.46
C PRO A 60 2.76 -5.50 19.56
N GLY A 61 3.80 -5.98 20.24
CA GLY A 61 4.09 -7.41 20.45
C GLY A 61 4.58 -8.16 19.21
N HIS A 62 4.94 -7.43 18.14
CA HIS A 62 5.38 -7.96 16.86
C HIS A 62 6.37 -7.00 16.18
N TYR A 63 7.47 -7.50 15.59
CA TYR A 63 8.61 -6.67 15.19
C TYR A 63 9.08 -6.87 13.74
N ASN A 64 8.30 -7.53 12.89
CA ASN A 64 8.53 -7.51 11.44
C ASN A 64 8.22 -6.12 10.81
N TYR A 65 7.59 -5.24 11.58
CA TYR A 65 7.41 -3.81 11.30
C TYR A 65 7.92 -2.98 12.49
N PRO A 66 8.50 -1.79 12.26
CA PRO A 66 8.84 -0.91 13.36
C PRO A 66 7.59 -0.24 13.96
N ASN A 67 7.72 0.31 15.18
CA ASN A 67 6.56 0.61 16.03
C ASN A 67 5.87 1.95 15.72
N LEU A 68 6.50 2.88 14.97
CA LEU A 68 5.98 4.25 14.83
C LEU A 68 4.60 4.30 14.19
N TYR A 69 4.37 3.52 13.14
CA TYR A 69 3.06 3.50 12.46
C TYR A 69 1.96 2.98 13.39
N PHE A 70 2.22 1.92 14.16
CA PHE A 70 1.25 1.42 15.15
C PHE A 70 0.98 2.45 16.24
N GLY A 71 1.99 3.17 16.71
CA GLY A 71 1.79 4.28 17.66
C GLY A 71 0.88 5.38 17.10
N VAL A 72 1.07 5.77 15.83
CA VAL A 72 0.17 6.72 15.15
C VAL A 72 -1.25 6.18 15.06
N VAL A 73 -1.42 4.91 14.70
CA VAL A 73 -2.74 4.26 14.62
C VAL A 73 -3.39 4.16 16.00
N THR A 74 -2.63 3.87 17.07
CA THR A 74 -3.13 3.89 18.44
C THR A 74 -3.67 5.27 18.81
N LEU A 75 -2.95 6.34 18.46
CA LEU A 75 -3.43 7.71 18.67
C LEU A 75 -4.70 7.99 17.87
N LEU A 76 -4.78 7.55 16.61
CA LEU A 76 -6.00 7.70 15.80
C LEU A 76 -7.21 7.02 16.45
N TYR A 77 -7.05 5.77 16.91
CA TYR A 77 -8.13 5.07 17.60
C TYR A 77 -8.45 5.63 18.98
N PHE A 78 -7.46 6.12 19.71
CA PHE A 78 -7.69 6.84 20.95
C PHE A 78 -8.52 8.11 20.73
N PHE A 79 -8.20 8.92 19.71
CA PHE A 79 -9.01 10.09 19.36
C PHE A 79 -10.40 9.70 18.86
N TYR A 80 -10.53 8.60 18.11
CA TYR A 80 -11.84 8.07 17.72
C TYR A 80 -12.67 7.67 18.94
N PHE A 81 -12.06 7.02 19.93
CA PHE A 81 -12.70 6.70 21.20
C PHE A 81 -13.16 7.96 21.94
N VAL A 82 -12.27 8.95 22.14
CA VAL A 82 -12.61 10.21 22.82
C VAL A 82 -13.72 10.94 22.10
N TRP A 83 -13.66 11.06 20.77
CA TRP A 83 -14.72 11.66 19.97
C TRP A 83 -16.05 10.92 20.13
N GLY A 84 -16.01 9.59 20.09
CA GLY A 84 -17.21 8.78 20.28
C GLY A 84 -17.79 8.88 21.69
N GLN A 85 -16.98 9.08 22.72
CA GLN A 85 -17.49 9.40 24.06
C GLN A 85 -18.17 10.77 24.12
N LEU A 86 -17.51 11.81 23.56
CA LEU A 86 -18.06 13.17 23.53
C LEU A 86 -19.38 13.27 22.76
N THR A 87 -19.54 12.44 21.73
CA THR A 87 -20.74 12.40 20.87
C THR A 87 -21.77 11.37 21.31
N GLY A 88 -21.50 10.57 22.35
CA GLY A 88 -22.39 9.53 22.86
C GLY A 88 -22.42 8.24 22.04
N ILE A 89 -21.55 8.07 21.04
CA ILE A 89 -21.36 6.82 20.29
C ILE A 89 -20.81 5.72 21.22
N PHE A 90 -19.91 6.08 22.14
CA PHE A 90 -19.29 5.15 23.09
C PHE A 90 -19.62 5.53 24.53
N THR A 91 -20.15 4.58 25.29
CA THR A 91 -20.33 4.74 26.75
C THR A 91 -19.03 4.51 27.53
N GLY A 92 -18.05 3.85 26.93
CA GLY A 92 -16.75 3.52 27.53
C GLY A 92 -15.98 2.47 26.74
N TRP A 93 -14.80 2.11 27.24
CA TRP A 93 -13.92 1.12 26.62
C TRP A 93 -14.60 -0.22 26.30
N PRO A 94 -15.45 -0.81 27.16
CA PRO A 94 -16.10 -2.08 26.85
C PRO A 94 -16.96 -2.01 25.58
N ASN A 95 -17.72 -0.93 25.39
CA ASN A 95 -18.56 -0.75 24.21
C ASN A 95 -17.72 -0.48 22.94
N PHE A 96 -16.61 0.26 23.07
CA PHE A 96 -15.66 0.48 21.98
C PHE A 96 -15.03 -0.85 21.48
N PHE A 97 -14.55 -1.68 22.40
CA PHE A 97 -13.99 -2.99 22.02
C PHE A 97 -15.05 -3.96 21.51
N ALA A 98 -16.27 -3.90 22.06
CA ALA A 98 -17.39 -4.68 21.54
C ALA A 98 -17.77 -4.24 20.11
N GLN A 99 -17.68 -2.96 19.77
CA GLN A 99 -17.88 -2.50 18.39
C GLN A 99 -16.81 -3.10 17.49
N TYR A 100 -15.52 -2.98 17.82
CA TYR A 100 -14.44 -3.55 17.00
C TYR A 100 -14.65 -5.06 16.73
N GLN A 101 -15.03 -5.82 17.75
CA GLN A 101 -15.24 -7.27 17.62
C GLN A 101 -16.45 -7.64 16.75
N ASN A 102 -17.52 -6.85 16.78
CA ASN A 102 -18.77 -7.16 16.07
C ASN A 102 -18.88 -6.50 14.69
N ASP A 103 -18.31 -5.31 14.55
CA ASP A 103 -18.31 -4.48 13.34
C ASP A 103 -17.06 -3.58 13.30
N PRO A 104 -15.92 -4.09 12.79
CA PRO A 104 -14.68 -3.32 12.67
C PRO A 104 -14.70 -2.31 11.52
N GLY A 105 -15.82 -2.13 10.81
CA GLY A 105 -15.88 -1.34 9.58
C GLY A 105 -15.38 0.10 9.77
N SER A 106 -15.78 0.76 10.86
CA SER A 106 -15.34 2.14 11.16
C SER A 106 -13.83 2.25 11.43
N PHE A 107 -13.22 1.20 11.98
CA PHE A 107 -11.79 1.15 12.28
C PHE A 107 -10.98 1.06 10.98
N PHE A 108 -11.36 0.16 10.08
CA PHE A 108 -10.73 0.06 8.76
C PHE A 108 -10.92 1.35 7.96
N LEU A 109 -12.12 1.94 7.99
CA LEU A 109 -12.39 3.19 7.30
C LEU A 109 -11.52 4.34 7.82
N LEU A 110 -11.26 4.41 9.13
CA LEU A 110 -10.37 5.42 9.71
C LEU A 110 -8.93 5.26 9.21
N LEU A 111 -8.41 4.03 9.09
CA LEU A 111 -7.07 3.79 8.51
C LEU A 111 -7.00 4.21 7.04
N ARG A 112 -8.07 3.95 6.29
CA ARG A 112 -8.16 4.36 4.89
C ARG A 112 -8.18 5.89 4.77
N TYR A 113 -8.96 6.59 5.59
CA TYR A 113 -8.93 8.06 5.64
C TYR A 113 -7.55 8.62 6.00
N PHE A 114 -6.84 7.99 6.95
CA PHE A 114 -5.46 8.38 7.25
C PHE A 114 -4.54 8.24 6.04
N SER A 115 -4.70 7.15 5.27
CA SER A 115 -3.97 6.94 4.02
C SER A 115 -4.30 7.99 2.95
N VAL A 116 -5.58 8.38 2.82
CA VAL A 116 -6.02 9.49 1.95
C VAL A 116 -5.35 10.80 2.36
N VAL A 117 -5.38 11.16 3.65
CA VAL A 117 -4.73 12.38 4.17
C VAL A 117 -3.23 12.38 3.82
N CYS A 118 -2.54 11.26 4.05
CA CYS A 118 -1.12 11.14 3.71
C CYS A 118 -0.86 11.28 2.20
N GLY A 119 -1.72 10.69 1.37
CA GLY A 119 -1.67 10.82 -0.08
C GLY A 119 -1.89 12.25 -0.57
N VAL A 120 -2.86 12.97 0.00
CA VAL A 120 -3.15 14.37 -0.34
C VAL A 120 -2.04 15.31 0.11
N LEU A 121 -1.48 15.11 1.31
CA LEU A 121 -0.33 15.87 1.80
C LEU A 121 0.97 15.59 1.03
N THR A 122 1.05 14.46 0.33
CA THR A 122 2.17 14.16 -0.57
C THR A 122 2.19 15.10 -1.78
N ILE A 123 1.03 15.55 -2.27
CA ILE A 123 0.90 16.44 -3.44
C ILE A 123 1.71 17.75 -3.28
N PRO A 124 1.52 18.56 -2.20
CA PRO A 124 2.33 19.75 -1.98
C PRO A 124 3.81 19.43 -1.72
N ALA A 125 4.13 18.30 -1.08
CA ALA A 125 5.53 17.90 -0.88
C ALA A 125 6.25 17.64 -2.23
N VAL A 126 5.57 16.96 -3.17
CA VAL A 126 6.06 16.73 -4.54
C VAL A 126 6.21 18.03 -5.32
N TYR A 127 5.24 18.95 -5.20
CA TYR A 127 5.37 20.28 -5.80
C TYR A 127 6.65 21.00 -5.32
N LEU A 128 6.90 20.99 -4.01
CA LEU A 128 8.05 21.66 -3.40
C LEU A 128 9.38 20.99 -3.81
N LEU A 129 9.43 19.66 -3.89
CA LEU A 129 10.61 18.92 -4.37
C LEU A 129 10.88 19.20 -5.84
N GLY A 130 9.88 19.04 -6.70
CA GLY A 130 10.00 19.33 -8.13
C GLY A 130 10.41 20.79 -8.38
N LYS A 131 9.89 21.73 -7.59
CA LYS A 131 10.31 23.14 -7.63
C LYS A 131 11.79 23.32 -7.29
N LYS A 132 12.32 22.59 -6.30
CA LYS A 132 13.72 22.68 -5.88
C LYS A 132 14.69 22.02 -6.87
N LEU A 133 14.21 21.10 -7.70
CA LEU A 133 15.00 20.34 -8.66
C LEU A 133 14.97 20.96 -10.07
N GLY A 134 13.78 21.36 -10.55
CA GLY A 134 13.59 21.86 -11.91
C GLY A 134 12.77 23.15 -12.03
N GLY A 135 12.52 23.85 -10.93
CA GLY A 135 11.75 25.10 -10.92
C GLY A 135 10.24 24.90 -10.86
N SER A 136 9.50 26.01 -10.73
CA SER A 136 8.06 26.00 -10.41
C SER A 136 7.22 25.20 -11.41
N ARG A 137 7.57 25.22 -12.70
CA ARG A 137 6.86 24.46 -13.74
C ARG A 137 6.97 22.95 -13.52
N ILE A 138 8.18 22.45 -13.30
CA ILE A 138 8.42 21.04 -12.98
C ILE A 138 7.68 20.66 -11.70
N GLY A 139 7.71 21.50 -10.66
CA GLY A 139 6.91 21.29 -9.46
C GLY A 139 5.43 21.10 -9.73
N PHE A 140 4.83 21.96 -10.55
CA PHE A 140 3.39 21.87 -10.89
C PHE A 140 3.04 20.64 -11.70
N ILE A 141 3.81 20.32 -12.74
CA ILE A 141 3.59 19.13 -13.55
C ILE A 141 3.71 17.88 -12.66
N SER A 142 4.74 17.81 -11.81
CA SER A 142 4.93 16.70 -10.86
C SER A 142 3.74 16.53 -9.92
N ALA A 143 3.22 17.63 -9.37
CA ALA A 143 2.05 17.62 -8.49
C ALA A 143 0.79 17.12 -9.21
N GLY A 144 0.57 17.53 -10.46
CA GLY A 144 -0.52 17.01 -11.29
C GLY A 144 -0.37 15.51 -11.56
N LEU A 145 0.84 15.06 -11.93
CA LEU A 145 1.14 13.65 -12.18
C LEU A 145 0.91 12.77 -10.95
N ILE A 146 1.37 13.16 -9.75
CA ILE A 146 1.14 12.37 -8.53
C ILE A 146 -0.34 12.41 -8.08
N THR A 147 -1.04 13.51 -8.36
CA THR A 147 -2.49 13.62 -8.08
C THR A 147 -3.27 12.58 -8.86
N LEU A 148 -2.92 12.36 -10.13
CA LEU A 148 -3.56 11.45 -11.09
C LEU A 148 -2.83 10.10 -11.25
N CYS A 149 -1.84 9.81 -10.41
CA CYS A 149 -1.08 8.57 -10.44
C CYS A 149 -1.94 7.41 -9.93
N TYR A 150 -2.29 6.47 -10.80
CA TYR A 150 -3.15 5.32 -10.47
C TYR A 150 -2.60 4.52 -9.28
N LEU A 151 -1.31 4.18 -9.26
CA LEU A 151 -0.71 3.42 -8.17
C LEU A 151 -0.78 4.15 -6.83
N ALA A 152 -0.58 5.47 -6.81
CA ALA A 152 -0.69 6.26 -5.60
C ALA A 152 -2.15 6.30 -5.11
N VAL A 153 -3.10 6.58 -6.02
CA VAL A 153 -4.53 6.62 -5.69
C VAL A 153 -5.02 5.26 -5.19
N ARG A 154 -4.70 4.17 -5.90
CA ARG A 154 -5.03 2.79 -5.49
C ARG A 154 -4.54 2.49 -4.08
N ASN A 155 -3.26 2.74 -3.78
CA ASN A 155 -2.73 2.42 -2.47
C ASN A 155 -3.30 3.31 -1.35
N ASN A 156 -3.79 4.52 -1.67
CA ASN A 156 -4.45 5.37 -0.67
C ASN A 156 -5.88 4.90 -0.31
N HIS A 157 -6.48 3.98 -1.09
CA HIS A 157 -7.75 3.34 -0.71
C HIS A 157 -7.56 2.25 0.36
N PHE A 158 -6.33 1.82 0.62
CA PHE A 158 -6.03 0.80 1.63
C PHE A 158 -5.42 1.45 2.87
N GLY A 159 -5.87 1.02 4.05
CA GLY A 159 -5.36 1.45 5.35
C GLY A 159 -3.99 0.87 5.68
N GLN A 160 -2.98 1.17 4.85
CA GLN A 160 -1.64 0.60 4.91
C GLN A 160 -0.57 1.63 5.27
N VAL A 161 0.57 1.11 5.75
CA VAL A 161 1.74 1.90 6.13
C VAL A 161 2.37 2.70 4.97
N ASP A 162 2.24 2.23 3.73
CA ASP A 162 2.99 2.75 2.58
C ASP A 162 2.61 4.20 2.21
N SER A 163 1.36 4.60 2.44
CA SER A 163 0.90 5.98 2.21
C SER A 163 1.59 6.96 3.17
N PHE A 164 1.66 6.60 4.46
CA PHE A 164 2.34 7.40 5.47
C PHE A 164 3.85 7.43 5.22
N LEU A 165 4.44 6.27 4.91
CA LEU A 165 5.85 6.16 4.55
C LEU A 165 6.21 7.09 3.40
N THR A 166 5.42 7.09 2.33
CA THR A 166 5.65 7.93 1.15
C THR A 166 5.69 9.42 1.52
N LEU A 167 4.75 9.88 2.35
CA LEU A 167 4.75 11.26 2.85
C LEU A 167 6.02 11.57 3.66
N VAL A 168 6.38 10.72 4.62
CA VAL A 168 7.57 10.94 5.48
C VAL A 168 8.85 10.94 4.64
N VAL A 169 8.97 10.04 3.66
CA VAL A 169 10.10 10.01 2.71
C VAL A 169 10.17 11.31 1.90
N MET A 170 9.04 11.85 1.41
CA MET A 170 9.03 13.13 0.70
C MET A 170 9.47 14.30 1.59
N VAL A 171 9.03 14.32 2.86
CA VAL A 171 9.49 15.30 3.84
C VAL A 171 10.99 15.16 4.09
N SER A 172 11.52 13.94 4.23
CA SER A 172 12.95 13.69 4.38
C SER A 172 13.74 14.18 3.17
N CYS A 173 13.29 13.90 1.96
CA CYS A 173 13.90 14.43 0.74
C CYS A 173 13.92 15.97 0.75
N LEU A 174 12.83 16.64 1.16
CA LEU A 174 12.78 18.11 1.25
C LEU A 174 13.82 18.64 2.23
N LEU A 175 13.98 17.98 3.39
CA LEU A 175 14.95 18.36 4.42
C LEU A 175 16.39 18.13 3.97
N ILE A 176 16.66 17.05 3.23
CA ILE A 176 17.95 16.81 2.58
C ILE A 176 18.27 17.94 1.59
N LEU A 177 17.31 18.33 0.73
CA LEU A 177 17.51 19.44 -0.20
C LEU A 177 17.72 20.78 0.53
N HIS A 178 17.07 20.97 1.68
CA HIS A 178 17.24 22.17 2.50
C HIS A 178 18.61 22.24 3.18
N TYR A 179 19.15 21.08 3.60
CA TYR A 179 20.52 20.99 4.10
C TYR A 179 21.54 21.29 2.99
N LEU A 180 21.36 20.73 1.78
CA LEU A 180 22.18 21.05 0.61
C LEU A 180 22.18 22.56 0.30
N GLU A 181 21.03 23.23 0.39
CA GLU A 181 20.95 24.66 0.07
C GLU A 181 21.74 25.55 1.03
N LYS A 182 21.76 25.20 2.33
CA LYS A 182 22.58 25.91 3.33
C LYS A 182 22.85 24.97 4.50
N PRO A 183 24.04 24.35 4.56
CA PRO A 183 24.40 23.43 5.63
C PRO A 183 24.41 24.10 6.99
N SER A 184 23.84 23.45 8.00
CA SER A 184 23.94 23.85 9.40
C SER A 184 23.68 22.65 10.31
N LEU A 185 24.11 22.74 11.58
CA LEU A 185 23.86 21.68 12.57
C LEU A 185 22.37 21.37 12.70
N LYS A 186 21.53 22.40 12.87
CA LYS A 186 20.07 22.26 12.96
C LYS A 186 19.48 21.48 11.77
N ARG A 187 19.94 21.78 10.55
CA ARG A 187 19.43 21.13 9.33
C ARG A 187 19.96 19.71 9.17
N LEU A 188 21.20 19.46 9.58
CA LEU A 188 21.76 18.11 9.65
C LEU A 188 20.94 17.24 10.60
N THR A 189 20.68 17.75 11.81
CA THR A 189 19.84 17.05 12.80
C THR A 189 18.45 16.82 12.24
N LEU A 190 17.81 17.83 11.65
CA LEU A 190 16.45 17.70 11.13
C LEU A 190 16.34 16.69 9.97
N MET A 191 17.28 16.70 9.01
CA MET A 191 17.28 15.70 7.93
C MET A 191 17.53 14.29 8.47
N ALA A 192 18.46 14.12 9.42
CA ALA A 192 18.79 12.83 10.01
C ALA A 192 17.65 12.27 10.87
N VAL A 193 17.03 13.10 11.71
CA VAL A 193 15.82 12.75 12.48
C VAL A 193 14.71 12.32 11.54
N SER A 194 14.46 13.06 10.45
CA SER A 194 13.40 12.67 9.50
C SER A 194 13.66 11.32 8.83
N ALA A 195 14.92 11.00 8.48
CA ALA A 195 15.28 9.71 7.92
C ALA A 195 15.15 8.57 8.96
N GLY A 196 15.46 8.84 10.23
CA GLY A 196 15.19 7.94 11.36
C GLY A 196 13.69 7.68 11.55
N LEU A 197 12.85 8.72 11.48
CA LEU A 197 11.39 8.58 11.52
C LEU A 197 10.88 7.74 10.33
N ALA A 198 11.35 8.01 9.11
CA ALA A 198 10.98 7.21 7.95
C ALA A 198 11.33 5.73 8.14
N THR A 199 12.53 5.45 8.67
CA THR A 199 12.98 4.09 9.02
C THR A 199 12.09 3.44 10.08
N ALA A 200 11.65 4.21 11.07
CA ALA A 200 10.71 3.76 12.10
C ALA A 200 9.28 3.56 11.58
N VAL A 201 8.93 4.11 10.41
CA VAL A 201 7.69 3.75 9.71
C VAL A 201 7.86 2.41 9.00
N LYS A 202 8.98 2.20 8.29
CA LYS A 202 9.30 0.92 7.62
C LYS A 202 10.80 0.80 7.42
N TYR A 203 11.38 -0.35 7.79
CA TYR A 203 12.82 -0.60 7.75
C TYR A 203 13.53 -0.19 6.44
N PRO A 204 13.00 -0.46 5.23
CA PRO A 204 13.67 -0.10 3.98
C PRO A 204 13.92 1.40 3.79
N ALA A 205 13.24 2.28 4.54
CA ALA A 205 13.54 3.72 4.50
C ALA A 205 14.89 4.11 5.11
N ILE A 206 15.61 3.18 5.74
CA ILE A 206 17.03 3.39 6.12
C ILE A 206 17.89 3.76 4.91
N LEU A 207 17.47 3.39 3.70
CA LEU A 207 18.12 3.74 2.44
C LEU A 207 18.23 5.26 2.20
N LEU A 208 17.46 6.09 2.91
CA LEU A 208 17.67 7.54 2.99
C LEU A 208 19.04 7.94 3.57
N ILE A 209 19.76 7.03 4.22
CA ILE A 209 21.14 7.27 4.65
C ILE A 209 22.04 7.66 3.48
N MET A 210 21.80 7.12 2.28
CA MET A 210 22.62 7.41 1.09
C MET A 210 22.53 8.89 0.66
N PRO A 211 21.34 9.47 0.37
CA PRO A 211 21.24 10.89 0.09
C PRO A 211 21.65 11.78 1.28
N VAL A 212 21.49 11.33 2.53
CA VAL A 212 21.99 12.06 3.71
C VAL A 212 23.51 12.18 3.68
N LEU A 213 24.23 11.07 3.50
CA LEU A 213 25.70 11.06 3.46
C LEU A 213 26.24 11.85 2.27
N LEU A 214 25.63 11.71 1.09
CA LEU A 214 26.01 12.50 -0.09
C LEU A 214 25.82 14.00 0.13
N SER A 215 24.78 14.39 0.89
CA SER A 215 24.58 15.80 1.22
C SER A 215 25.65 16.37 2.15
N ILE A 216 26.19 15.54 3.06
CA ILE A 216 27.32 15.89 3.93
C ILE A 216 28.61 16.04 3.11
N VAL A 217 28.85 15.13 2.15
CA VAL A 217 29.97 15.23 1.20
C VAL A 217 29.89 16.54 0.40
N TYR A 218 28.70 16.90 -0.08
CA TYR A 218 28.49 18.18 -0.75
C TYR A 218 28.78 19.38 0.16
N ALA A 219 28.20 19.40 1.36
CA ALA A 219 28.38 20.48 2.33
C ALA A 219 29.88 20.71 2.62
N LYS A 220 30.64 19.62 2.61
CA LYS A 220 32.08 19.67 2.76
C LYS A 220 32.80 20.25 1.56
N LYS A 221 32.41 19.83 0.35
CA LYS A 221 33.01 20.28 -0.90
C LYS A 221 32.87 21.80 -1.12
N ILE A 222 31.83 22.41 -0.57
CA ILE A 222 31.60 23.86 -0.66
C ILE A 222 32.17 24.65 0.51
N ASP A 223 32.75 23.98 1.51
CA ASP A 223 33.44 24.63 2.62
C ASP A 223 34.70 25.34 2.10
N LYS A 224 34.85 26.63 2.42
CA LYS A 224 35.95 27.46 1.93
C LYS A 224 37.25 27.25 2.72
N ASP A 225 37.17 26.58 3.87
CA ASP A 225 38.32 26.33 4.72
C ASP A 225 39.17 25.15 4.18
N PRO A 226 40.39 25.40 3.69
CA PRO A 226 41.23 24.37 3.08
C PRO A 226 41.72 23.34 4.09
N THR A 227 41.92 23.73 5.35
CA THR A 227 42.36 22.82 6.44
C THR A 227 41.33 21.73 6.70
N LYS A 228 40.09 22.02 6.34
CA LYS A 228 38.96 21.16 6.53
C LYS A 228 38.79 20.17 5.39
N GLN A 229 39.41 20.28 4.22
CA GLN A 229 39.05 19.48 3.04
C GLN A 229 39.35 17.97 3.12
N SER A 230 40.11 17.50 4.12
CA SER A 230 40.38 16.07 4.31
C SER A 230 39.12 15.25 4.66
N TRP A 231 39.10 13.99 4.23
CA TRP A 231 37.98 13.05 4.45
C TRP A 231 37.71 12.80 5.94
N ILE A 232 38.71 12.92 6.81
CA ILE A 232 38.55 12.77 8.28
C ILE A 232 37.53 13.77 8.85
N HIS A 233 37.36 14.93 8.22
CA HIS A 233 36.39 15.94 8.66
C HIS A 233 34.95 15.64 8.20
N LEU A 234 34.72 14.58 7.40
CA LEU A 234 33.40 14.03 7.14
C LEU A 234 32.91 13.14 8.29
N LEU A 235 33.83 12.57 9.07
CA LEU A 235 33.49 11.61 10.13
C LEU A 235 32.56 12.22 11.17
N LYS A 236 32.88 13.41 11.70
CA LYS A 236 32.04 14.06 12.72
C LYS A 236 30.59 14.30 12.27
N PRO A 237 30.30 14.98 11.14
CA PRO A 237 28.92 15.16 10.70
C PRO A 237 28.24 13.86 10.25
N ALA A 238 28.98 12.92 9.65
CA ALA A 238 28.41 11.62 9.26
C ALA A 238 28.03 10.79 10.49
N SER A 239 28.92 10.66 11.48
CA SER A 239 28.65 9.99 12.74
C SER A 239 27.48 10.63 13.48
N LEU A 240 27.41 11.97 13.52
CA LEU A 240 26.26 12.66 14.11
C LEU A 240 24.97 12.32 13.37
N ALA A 241 24.96 12.34 12.03
CA ALA A 241 23.77 11.99 11.26
C ALA A 241 23.34 10.53 11.50
N ILE A 242 24.28 9.59 11.52
CA ILE A 242 24.02 8.17 11.82
C ILE A 242 23.46 8.01 13.24
N LEU A 243 24.07 8.66 14.23
CA LEU A 243 23.60 8.64 15.61
C LEU A 243 22.19 9.25 15.74
N MET A 244 21.89 10.32 15.00
CA MET A 244 20.54 10.91 15.00
C MET A 244 19.51 10.00 14.31
N ILE A 245 19.87 9.33 13.21
CA ILE A 245 18.99 8.34 12.55
C ILE A 245 18.71 7.19 13.50
N ALA A 246 19.77 6.58 14.05
CA ALA A 246 19.67 5.46 14.98
C ALA A 246 18.91 5.84 16.25
N GLY A 247 19.26 6.96 16.89
CA GLY A 247 18.59 7.45 18.09
C GLY A 247 17.12 7.76 17.86
N THR A 248 16.76 8.36 16.72
CA THR A 248 15.35 8.61 16.39
C THR A 248 14.60 7.31 16.14
N PHE A 249 15.21 6.36 15.42
CA PHE A 249 14.64 5.04 15.22
C PHE A 249 14.40 4.32 16.55
N THR A 250 15.40 4.30 17.44
CA THR A 250 15.30 3.68 18.77
C THR A 250 14.20 4.34 19.61
N LEU A 251 14.08 5.67 19.60
CA LEU A 251 13.03 6.36 20.35
C LEU A 251 11.63 6.11 19.77
N ALA A 252 11.51 6.00 18.44
CA ALA A 252 10.24 5.75 17.76
C ALA A 252 9.89 4.25 17.66
N SER A 253 10.83 3.37 17.98
CA SER A 253 10.66 1.91 17.95
C SER A 253 11.47 1.24 19.06
N PRO A 254 11.21 1.58 20.34
CA PRO A 254 12.03 1.12 21.46
C PRO A 254 11.95 -0.39 21.63
N TRP A 255 10.78 -0.98 21.36
CA TRP A 255 10.52 -2.41 21.55
C TRP A 255 11.31 -3.30 20.60
N VAL A 256 11.66 -2.80 19.41
CA VAL A 256 12.58 -3.49 18.49
C VAL A 256 13.95 -3.73 19.13
N ILE A 257 14.42 -2.78 19.95
CA ILE A 257 15.70 -2.88 20.64
C ILE A 257 15.57 -3.70 21.93
N LEU A 258 14.47 -3.52 22.67
CA LEU A 258 14.22 -4.24 23.92
C LEU A 258 13.96 -5.75 23.69
N HIS A 259 13.38 -6.11 22.55
CA HIS A 259 13.09 -7.49 22.14
C HIS A 259 13.91 -7.89 20.91
N LEU A 260 15.22 -7.64 20.97
CA LEU A 260 16.13 -7.87 19.85
C LEU A 260 16.13 -9.34 19.38
N ASP A 261 15.94 -10.29 20.28
CA ASP A 261 15.87 -11.71 19.97
C ASP A 261 14.65 -12.07 19.10
N VAL A 262 13.49 -11.46 19.40
CA VAL A 262 12.25 -11.62 18.61
C VAL A 262 12.41 -10.89 17.28
N PHE A 263 12.92 -9.65 17.30
CA PHE A 263 13.17 -8.89 16.08
C PHE A 263 14.10 -9.62 15.10
N ILE A 264 15.19 -10.24 15.58
CA ILE A 264 16.11 -11.00 14.72
C ILE A 264 15.38 -12.19 14.07
N LYS A 265 14.54 -12.91 14.83
CA LYS A 265 13.74 -14.02 14.29
C LYS A 265 12.75 -13.53 13.23
N ASP A 266 12.04 -12.43 13.50
CA ASP A 266 11.11 -11.82 12.55
C ASP A 266 11.81 -11.36 11.28
N LEU A 267 12.98 -10.73 11.40
CA LEU A 267 13.78 -10.28 10.26
C LEU A 267 14.29 -11.45 9.42
N GLN A 268 14.73 -12.54 10.06
CA GLN A 268 15.14 -13.77 9.38
C GLN A 268 13.96 -14.42 8.65
N TYR A 269 12.79 -14.48 9.28
CA TYR A 269 11.56 -14.98 8.67
C TYR A 269 11.22 -14.16 7.42
N GLU A 270 11.16 -12.83 7.52
CA GLU A 270 10.88 -11.96 6.37
C GLU A 270 11.93 -12.14 5.27
N ALA A 271 13.23 -12.15 5.60
CA ALA A 271 14.29 -12.36 4.61
C ALA A 271 14.13 -13.68 3.84
N GLN A 272 13.86 -14.79 4.55
CA GLN A 272 13.57 -16.08 3.91
C GLN A 272 12.33 -16.00 2.99
N HIS A 273 11.28 -15.30 3.42
CA HIS A 273 10.07 -15.12 2.62
C HIS A 273 10.28 -14.25 1.38
N TYR A 274 11.14 -13.22 1.44
CA TYR A 274 11.42 -12.36 0.28
C TYR A 274 12.36 -13.00 -0.73
N PHE A 275 13.36 -13.76 -0.28
CA PHE A 275 14.44 -14.26 -1.13
C PHE A 275 14.32 -15.72 -1.55
N ASN A 276 13.59 -16.56 -0.80
CA ASN A 276 13.56 -18.00 -1.05
C ASN A 276 12.17 -18.53 -1.44
N THR A 277 11.11 -17.72 -1.28
CA THR A 277 9.75 -18.15 -1.65
C THR A 277 9.44 -17.72 -3.07
N THR A 278 9.37 -18.69 -3.98
CA THR A 278 8.92 -18.46 -5.36
C THR A 278 7.44 -18.80 -5.50
N TYR A 279 6.77 -18.06 -6.37
CA TYR A 279 5.36 -18.31 -6.70
C TYR A 279 5.25 -18.52 -8.22
N PRO A 280 4.52 -19.54 -8.67
CA PRO A 280 4.34 -19.80 -10.10
C PRO A 280 3.85 -18.55 -10.85
N GLY A 281 4.52 -18.22 -11.96
CA GLY A 281 4.15 -17.08 -12.80
C GLY A 281 4.55 -15.70 -12.26
N VAL A 282 5.27 -15.62 -11.13
CA VAL A 282 5.74 -14.35 -10.56
C VAL A 282 7.17 -14.06 -10.99
N SER A 283 7.37 -12.94 -11.68
CA SER A 283 8.71 -12.49 -12.08
C SER A 283 9.49 -11.93 -10.88
N PRO A 284 10.84 -12.06 -10.87
CA PRO A 284 11.66 -11.42 -9.86
C PRO A 284 11.52 -9.90 -9.89
N GLY A 285 11.85 -9.24 -8.77
CA GLY A 285 11.67 -7.81 -8.58
C GLY A 285 12.24 -6.95 -9.71
N TRP A 286 13.44 -7.25 -10.20
CA TRP A 286 14.07 -6.47 -11.29
C TRP A 286 13.21 -6.39 -12.56
N ALA A 287 12.38 -7.40 -12.84
CA ALA A 287 11.46 -7.42 -13.96
C ALA A 287 10.08 -6.89 -13.55
N PHE A 288 9.57 -7.34 -12.40
CA PHE A 288 8.23 -6.99 -11.94
C PHE A 288 8.04 -5.48 -11.75
N TYR A 289 8.99 -4.76 -11.11
CA TYR A 289 8.77 -3.34 -10.83
C TYR A 289 8.70 -2.45 -12.08
N PRO A 290 9.65 -2.49 -13.03
CA PRO A 290 9.56 -1.64 -14.22
C PRO A 290 8.48 -2.09 -15.20
N PHE A 291 8.34 -3.39 -15.46
CA PHE A 291 7.48 -3.91 -16.54
C PHE A 291 6.05 -4.19 -16.10
N THR A 292 5.80 -4.36 -14.80
CA THR A 292 4.48 -4.67 -14.27
C THR A 292 3.98 -3.55 -13.36
N ALA A 293 4.63 -3.32 -12.22
CA ALA A 293 4.13 -2.40 -11.20
C ALA A 293 4.11 -0.94 -11.66
N LEU A 294 5.19 -0.45 -12.28
CA LEU A 294 5.28 0.92 -12.77
C LEU A 294 4.53 1.09 -14.10
N TYR A 295 4.67 0.15 -15.04
CA TYR A 295 3.96 0.24 -16.32
C TYR A 295 2.45 0.40 -16.11
N GLU A 296 1.84 -0.42 -15.26
CA GLU A 296 0.41 -0.35 -14.96
C GLU A 296 0.07 0.73 -13.95
N GLY A 297 0.99 0.98 -13.02
CA GLY A 297 0.80 1.89 -11.90
C GLY A 297 0.88 3.38 -12.25
N ILE A 298 1.87 3.78 -13.05
CA ILE A 298 2.08 5.18 -13.45
C ILE A 298 1.77 5.41 -14.94
N GLY A 299 1.72 4.34 -15.75
CA GLY A 299 1.46 4.39 -17.20
C GLY A 299 2.73 4.34 -18.03
N GLY A 300 2.68 3.61 -19.17
CA GLY A 300 3.84 3.39 -20.03
C GLY A 300 4.44 4.67 -20.63
N TYR A 301 3.60 5.61 -21.08
CA TYR A 301 4.07 6.90 -21.61
C TYR A 301 4.69 7.79 -20.53
N LEU A 302 4.18 7.74 -19.30
CA LEU A 302 4.81 8.44 -18.18
C LEU A 302 6.15 7.79 -17.84
N LEU A 303 6.25 6.46 -17.83
CA LEU A 303 7.51 5.75 -17.62
C LEU A 303 8.56 6.10 -18.68
N LEU A 304 8.17 6.18 -19.96
CA LEU A 304 9.05 6.68 -21.02
C LEU A 304 9.50 8.11 -20.74
N SER A 305 8.60 8.96 -20.26
CA SER A 305 8.92 10.34 -19.89
C SER A 305 9.88 10.42 -18.70
N VAL A 306 9.80 9.47 -17.74
CA VAL A 306 10.80 9.35 -16.67
C VAL A 306 12.17 9.06 -17.27
N LEU A 307 12.28 8.10 -18.18
CA LEU A 307 13.55 7.77 -18.84
C LEU A 307 14.12 8.99 -19.59
N LEU A 308 13.28 9.70 -20.35
CA LEU A 308 13.67 10.94 -21.03
C LEU A 308 14.14 12.02 -20.05
N GLY A 309 13.48 12.17 -18.90
CA GLY A 309 13.87 13.14 -17.88
C GLY A 309 15.17 12.81 -17.18
N LEU A 310 15.44 11.53 -16.90
CA LEU A 310 16.72 11.06 -16.37
C LEU A 310 17.84 11.32 -17.39
N LEU A 311 17.62 11.01 -18.67
CA LEU A 311 18.57 11.27 -19.76
C LEU A 311 18.81 12.77 -19.99
N ALA A 312 17.76 13.58 -19.97
CA ALA A 312 17.87 15.03 -20.09
C ALA A 312 18.71 15.62 -18.95
N THR A 313 18.39 15.23 -17.71
CA THR A 313 19.14 15.63 -16.51
C THR A 313 20.62 15.22 -16.60
N TRP A 314 20.90 14.03 -17.12
CA TRP A 314 22.27 13.55 -17.36
C TRP A 314 23.01 14.37 -18.43
N LYS A 315 22.36 14.67 -19.56
CA LYS A 315 22.97 15.45 -20.66
C LYS A 315 23.28 16.89 -20.24
N THR A 316 22.39 17.52 -19.49
CA THR A 316 22.58 18.89 -18.99
C THR A 316 23.33 18.93 -17.66
N PHE A 317 23.77 17.77 -17.13
CA PHE A 317 24.37 17.66 -15.80
C PHE A 317 25.58 18.60 -15.62
N LYS A 318 26.46 18.68 -16.62
CA LYS A 318 27.64 19.55 -16.60
C LYS A 318 27.32 21.04 -16.81
N GLN A 319 26.10 21.38 -17.21
CA GLN A 319 25.65 22.75 -17.42
C GLN A 319 25.01 23.33 -16.14
N HIS A 320 24.46 22.46 -15.29
CA HIS A 320 23.85 22.86 -14.02
C HIS A 320 24.88 23.41 -13.01
N SER A 321 24.41 24.28 -12.11
CA SER A 321 25.19 24.71 -10.94
C SER A 321 25.62 23.50 -10.10
N LEU A 322 26.72 23.63 -9.34
CA LEU A 322 27.19 22.56 -8.46
C LEU A 322 26.08 22.11 -7.49
N LEU A 323 25.37 23.05 -6.85
CA LEU A 323 24.25 22.75 -5.95
C LEU A 323 23.18 21.89 -6.66
N THR A 324 22.74 22.31 -7.85
CA THR A 324 21.71 21.60 -8.61
C THR A 324 22.15 20.17 -8.96
N ARG A 325 23.41 19.97 -9.34
CA ARG A 325 23.97 18.63 -9.59
C ARG A 325 23.86 17.73 -8.36
N TRP A 326 24.23 18.24 -7.19
CA TRP A 326 24.19 17.46 -5.94
C TRP A 326 22.78 17.19 -5.44
N LYS A 327 21.81 18.09 -5.71
CA LYS A 327 20.39 17.80 -5.50
C LYS A 327 19.94 16.59 -6.33
N HIS A 328 20.29 16.55 -7.61
CA HIS A 328 19.98 15.40 -8.47
C HIS A 328 20.72 14.13 -8.04
N ILE A 329 22.03 14.21 -7.75
CA ILE A 329 22.82 13.07 -7.25
C ILE A 329 22.15 12.44 -6.02
N ALA A 330 21.76 13.26 -5.03
CA ALA A 330 21.10 12.75 -3.83
C ALA A 330 19.76 12.08 -4.15
N MET A 331 18.90 12.71 -4.96
CA MET A 331 17.57 12.13 -5.25
C MET A 331 17.65 10.89 -6.14
N MET A 332 18.57 10.88 -7.11
CA MET A 332 18.79 9.72 -7.99
C MET A 332 19.47 8.57 -7.26
N SER A 333 20.36 8.84 -6.29
CA SER A 333 20.97 7.77 -5.49
C SER A 333 19.94 7.06 -4.60
N PHE A 334 18.99 7.82 -4.02
CA PHE A 334 17.88 7.23 -3.28
C PHE A 334 16.97 6.38 -4.16
N LEU A 335 16.58 6.91 -5.32
CA LEU A 335 15.77 6.17 -6.29
C LEU A 335 16.47 4.88 -6.74
N LEU A 336 17.77 4.96 -7.05
CA LEU A 336 18.58 3.83 -7.48
C LEU A 336 18.70 2.78 -6.38
N ILE A 337 19.12 3.17 -5.17
CA ILE A 337 19.35 2.21 -4.09
C ILE A 337 18.05 1.54 -3.63
N TRP A 338 16.92 2.26 -3.65
CA TRP A 338 15.60 1.69 -3.41
C TRP A 338 15.22 0.69 -4.50
N TYR A 339 15.46 1.00 -5.77
CA TYR A 339 15.19 0.04 -6.84
C TYR A 339 16.08 -1.20 -6.73
N LEU A 340 17.37 -1.03 -6.46
CA LEU A 340 18.32 -2.14 -6.30
C LEU A 340 17.97 -3.04 -5.12
N SER A 341 17.46 -2.50 -4.01
CA SER A 341 17.02 -3.31 -2.87
C SER A 341 15.81 -4.18 -3.18
N LEU A 342 15.03 -3.80 -4.19
CA LEU A 342 13.85 -4.54 -4.64
C LEU A 342 14.16 -5.59 -5.72
N CYS A 343 15.27 -5.43 -6.44
CA CYS A 343 15.66 -6.32 -7.55
C CYS A 343 15.74 -7.82 -7.20
N PRO A 344 16.33 -8.24 -6.06
CA PRO A 344 16.47 -9.66 -5.72
C PRO A 344 15.18 -10.31 -5.16
N ASN A 345 14.12 -9.54 -4.89
CA ASN A 345 12.93 -10.06 -4.25
C ASN A 345 12.18 -11.03 -5.18
N LEU A 346 11.84 -12.21 -4.66
CA LEU A 346 10.97 -13.20 -5.31
C LEU A 346 9.52 -13.06 -4.84
N ARG A 347 9.31 -12.48 -3.65
CA ARG A 347 8.02 -11.99 -3.18
C ARG A 347 7.86 -10.52 -3.53
N VAL A 348 7.02 -10.22 -4.51
CA VAL A 348 6.83 -8.87 -5.04
C VAL A 348 5.41 -8.37 -4.79
N MET A 349 5.28 -7.07 -4.51
CA MET A 349 4.00 -6.37 -4.39
C MET A 349 4.14 -4.98 -5.00
N THR A 350 3.11 -4.50 -5.68
CA THR A 350 3.14 -3.19 -6.33
C THR A 350 3.38 -2.04 -5.35
N ARG A 351 2.91 -2.16 -4.10
CA ARG A 351 3.09 -1.14 -3.06
C ARG A 351 4.55 -0.90 -2.64
N TYR A 352 5.46 -1.84 -2.85
CA TYR A 352 6.86 -1.68 -2.40
C TYR A 352 7.65 -0.61 -3.18
N ILE A 353 7.24 -0.26 -4.40
CA ILE A 353 7.86 0.84 -5.16
C ILE A 353 7.26 2.22 -4.82
N LEU A 354 6.13 2.26 -4.10
CA LEU A 354 5.35 3.48 -3.85
C LEU A 354 6.18 4.64 -3.27
N PRO A 355 7.10 4.44 -2.29
CA PRO A 355 7.85 5.55 -1.70
C PRO A 355 8.73 6.34 -2.66
N VAL A 356 9.10 5.76 -3.81
CA VAL A 356 9.90 6.44 -4.86
C VAL A 356 9.08 6.90 -6.06
N VAL A 357 7.79 6.51 -6.16
CA VAL A 357 6.87 6.98 -7.22
C VAL A 357 6.83 8.50 -7.31
N PRO A 358 6.75 9.28 -6.21
CA PRO A 358 6.86 10.74 -6.27
C PRO A 358 8.11 11.26 -7.00
N LEU A 359 9.29 10.68 -6.76
CA LEU A 359 10.51 11.08 -7.47
C LEU A 359 10.45 10.70 -8.94
N LEU A 360 9.87 9.55 -9.28
CA LEU A 360 9.60 9.17 -10.67
C LEU A 360 8.70 10.21 -11.35
N THR A 361 7.64 10.69 -10.70
CA THR A 361 6.79 11.75 -11.28
C THR A 361 7.53 13.07 -11.51
N ILE A 362 8.53 13.39 -10.68
CA ILE A 362 9.37 14.58 -10.86
C ILE A 362 10.28 14.45 -12.07
N TYR A 363 10.98 13.32 -12.20
CA TYR A 363 11.81 13.08 -13.40
C TYR A 363 10.94 12.91 -14.65
N GLY A 364 9.75 12.33 -14.53
CA GLY A 364 8.72 12.32 -15.58
C GLY A 364 8.38 13.74 -16.03
N ALA A 365 8.09 14.65 -15.09
CA ALA A 365 7.82 16.05 -15.39
C ALA A 365 8.98 16.74 -16.13
N VAL A 366 10.24 16.44 -15.77
CA VAL A 366 11.42 16.96 -16.49
C VAL A 366 11.46 16.44 -17.93
N GLY A 367 11.22 15.15 -18.15
CA GLY A 367 11.19 14.57 -19.49
C GLY A 367 10.06 15.14 -20.35
N LEU A 368 8.88 15.35 -19.76
CA LEU A 368 7.74 15.97 -20.42
C LEU A 368 7.99 17.41 -20.82
N ASP A 369 8.55 18.20 -19.92
CA ASP A 369 8.88 19.60 -20.20
C ASP A 369 9.93 19.71 -21.30
N THR A 370 10.95 18.86 -21.24
CA THR A 370 12.01 18.76 -22.26
C THR A 370 11.44 18.37 -23.63
N PHE A 371 10.62 17.32 -23.67
CA PHE A 371 9.99 16.85 -24.91
C PHE A 371 9.04 17.88 -25.50
N TYR A 372 8.20 18.50 -24.66
CA TYR A 372 7.29 19.57 -25.07
C TYR A 372 8.05 20.72 -25.75
N HIS A 373 9.14 21.21 -25.13
CA HIS A 373 9.91 22.30 -25.71
C HIS A 373 10.58 21.90 -27.02
N ARG A 374 11.15 20.70 -27.10
CA ARG A 374 11.75 20.20 -28.33
C ARG A 374 10.74 20.06 -29.46
N LEU A 375 9.52 19.60 -29.15
CA LEU A 375 8.44 19.49 -30.12
C LEU A 375 8.00 20.87 -30.63
N ILE A 376 7.84 21.85 -29.73
CA ILE A 376 7.49 23.22 -30.12
C ILE A 376 8.58 23.87 -31.01
N GLU A 377 9.87 23.60 -30.73
CA GLU A 377 10.98 24.05 -31.59
C GLU A 377 10.91 23.46 -33.00
N LEU A 378 10.69 22.14 -33.10
CA LEU A 378 10.60 21.42 -34.39
C LEU A 378 9.42 21.86 -35.25
N LEU A 379 8.33 22.31 -34.62
CA LEU A 379 7.16 22.87 -35.30
C LEU A 379 7.37 24.31 -35.85
N GLN A 380 8.63 24.77 -35.91
CA GLN A 380 9.11 26.08 -36.41
C GLN A 380 8.56 27.26 -35.58
N GLY A 381 9.28 27.57 -34.50
CA GLY A 381 8.86 28.45 -33.40
C GLY A 381 8.60 29.93 -33.73
N GLN A 382 7.32 30.31 -33.73
CA GLN A 382 6.70 31.49 -33.08
C GLN A 382 5.16 31.35 -33.20
N ARG A 383 4.66 30.12 -33.00
CA ARG A 383 3.23 29.85 -33.19
C ARG A 383 2.41 30.38 -32.02
N SER A 384 1.17 30.78 -32.33
CA SER A 384 0.25 31.40 -31.37
C SER A 384 0.19 30.65 -30.04
N GLN A 385 -0.02 31.38 -28.95
CA GLN A 385 -0.22 30.83 -27.59
C GLN A 385 -1.22 29.66 -27.57
N LYS A 386 -2.23 29.71 -28.45
CA LYS A 386 -3.24 28.65 -28.62
C LYS A 386 -2.62 27.30 -29.02
N LEU A 387 -1.67 27.25 -29.96
CA LEU A 387 -1.06 25.98 -30.37
C LEU A 387 -0.16 25.40 -29.29
N GLN A 388 0.57 26.25 -28.56
CA GLN A 388 1.39 25.83 -27.43
C GLN A 388 0.53 25.16 -26.35
N ILE A 389 -0.59 25.81 -25.98
CA ILE A 389 -1.57 25.25 -25.04
C ILE A 389 -2.16 23.95 -25.61
N GLY A 390 -2.60 23.93 -26.87
CA GLY A 390 -3.17 22.74 -27.52
C GLY A 390 -2.20 21.55 -27.52
N THR A 391 -0.93 21.78 -27.85
CA THR A 391 0.11 20.74 -27.82
C THR A 391 0.31 20.21 -26.40
N GLY A 392 0.38 21.10 -25.41
CA GLY A 392 0.49 20.71 -24.01
C GLY A 392 -0.69 19.87 -23.52
N LEU A 393 -1.92 20.23 -23.92
CA LEU A 393 -3.14 19.48 -23.61
C LEU A 393 -3.13 18.09 -24.26
N VAL A 394 -2.75 17.99 -25.53
CA VAL A 394 -2.65 16.69 -26.23
C VAL A 394 -1.63 15.78 -25.54
N LEU A 395 -0.44 16.31 -25.21
CA LEU A 395 0.55 15.53 -24.46
C LEU A 395 -0.02 15.06 -23.12
N ALA A 396 -0.61 15.97 -22.34
CA ALA A 396 -1.22 15.63 -21.06
C ALA A 396 -2.27 14.52 -21.21
N LEU A 397 -3.14 14.60 -22.22
CA LEU A 397 -4.13 13.56 -22.51
C LEU A 397 -3.49 12.21 -22.83
N VAL A 398 -2.46 12.18 -23.69
CA VAL A 398 -1.75 10.94 -24.06
C VAL A 398 -1.10 10.28 -22.83
N ILE A 399 -0.41 11.08 -22.01
CA ILE A 399 0.34 10.57 -20.85
C ILE A 399 -0.59 10.09 -19.75
N LEU A 400 -1.67 10.84 -19.52
CA LEU A 400 -2.63 10.56 -18.45
C LEU A 400 -3.68 9.54 -18.86
N TYR A 401 -3.81 9.19 -20.15
CA TYR A 401 -4.83 8.27 -20.64
C TYR A 401 -4.87 6.95 -19.87
N GLN A 402 -3.74 6.23 -19.79
CA GLN A 402 -3.67 4.94 -19.09
C GLN A 402 -3.94 5.07 -17.57
N PRO A 403 -3.22 5.89 -16.78
CA PRO A 403 -3.43 5.95 -15.34
C PRO A 403 -4.83 6.50 -14.98
N VAL A 404 -5.34 7.50 -15.70
CA VAL A 404 -6.70 8.03 -15.43
C VAL A 404 -7.77 6.99 -15.76
N THR A 405 -7.61 6.24 -16.86
CA THR A 405 -8.54 5.17 -17.23
C THR A 405 -8.53 4.04 -16.19
N ASN A 406 -7.35 3.59 -15.76
CA ASN A 406 -7.21 2.55 -14.73
C ASN A 406 -7.82 3.00 -13.39
N MET A 407 -7.56 4.25 -13.00
CA MET A 407 -8.12 4.85 -11.78
C MET A 407 -9.65 4.95 -11.85
N TRP A 408 -10.20 5.46 -12.96
CA TRP A 408 -11.64 5.58 -13.15
C TRP A 408 -12.33 4.21 -13.11
N GLN A 409 -11.77 3.21 -13.81
CA GLN A 409 -12.32 1.85 -13.83
C GLN A 409 -12.24 1.20 -12.46
N MET A 410 -11.13 1.37 -11.73
CA MET A 410 -10.99 0.91 -10.36
C MET A 410 -12.08 1.51 -9.46
N ASN A 411 -12.17 2.83 -9.38
CA ASN A 411 -13.13 3.49 -8.49
C ASN A 411 -14.58 3.16 -8.86
N SER A 412 -14.89 3.06 -10.17
CA SER A 412 -16.21 2.66 -10.65
C SER A 412 -16.60 1.24 -10.20
N LEU A 413 -15.63 0.32 -10.15
CA LEU A 413 -15.83 -1.03 -9.66
C LEU A 413 -15.91 -1.08 -8.14
N LEU A 414 -15.04 -0.37 -7.41
CA LEU A 414 -15.07 -0.31 -5.94
C LEU A 414 -16.41 0.22 -5.41
N ASN A 415 -17.09 1.07 -6.18
CA ASN A 415 -18.43 1.56 -5.88
C ASN A 415 -19.55 0.51 -6.03
N LYS A 416 -19.23 -0.71 -6.49
CA LYS A 416 -20.17 -1.84 -6.55
C LYS A 416 -20.01 -2.70 -5.30
N ALA A 417 -21.11 -3.26 -4.82
CA ALA A 417 -21.08 -4.17 -3.68
C ALA A 417 -20.18 -5.38 -3.96
N ASP A 418 -19.20 -5.59 -3.10
CA ASP A 418 -18.26 -6.72 -3.12
C ASP A 418 -19.00 -8.04 -2.95
N THR A 419 -18.57 -9.10 -3.63
CA THR A 419 -19.18 -10.44 -3.51
C THR A 419 -19.17 -10.95 -2.07
N ARG A 420 -18.17 -10.62 -1.27
CA ARG A 420 -18.09 -10.96 0.17
C ARG A 420 -19.20 -10.27 0.96
N VAL A 421 -19.49 -9.00 0.66
CA VAL A 421 -20.57 -8.25 1.32
C VAL A 421 -21.93 -8.89 0.99
N LEU A 422 -22.13 -9.27 -0.28
CA LEU A 422 -23.37 -9.91 -0.74
C LEU A 422 -23.56 -11.30 -0.13
N ALA A 423 -22.51 -12.10 -0.11
CA ALA A 423 -22.54 -13.42 0.54
C ALA A 423 -22.79 -13.31 2.04
N ARG A 424 -22.17 -12.33 2.72
CA ARG A 424 -22.45 -12.03 4.13
C ARG A 424 -23.92 -11.71 4.34
N GLN A 425 -24.47 -10.78 3.57
CA GLN A 425 -25.85 -10.36 3.71
C GLN A 425 -26.80 -11.54 3.52
N TRP A 426 -26.57 -12.37 2.51
CA TRP A 426 -27.38 -13.56 2.29
C TRP A 426 -27.34 -14.52 3.47
N ILE A 427 -26.17 -14.77 4.07
CA ILE A 427 -26.04 -15.62 5.27
C ILE A 427 -26.88 -15.05 6.41
N LEU A 428 -26.79 -13.74 6.66
CA LEU A 428 -27.53 -13.11 7.74
C LEU A 428 -29.05 -13.19 7.55
N GLU A 429 -29.52 -13.23 6.31
CA GLU A 429 -30.95 -13.31 5.95
C GLU A 429 -31.48 -14.76 5.92
N HIS A 430 -30.66 -15.75 5.56
CA HIS A 430 -31.13 -17.11 5.24
C HIS A 430 -30.61 -18.20 6.18
N VAL A 431 -29.52 -17.95 6.91
CA VAL A 431 -28.90 -18.94 7.80
C VAL A 431 -29.33 -18.70 9.24
N PRO A 432 -29.88 -19.70 9.95
CA PRO A 432 -30.26 -19.54 11.34
C PRO A 432 -29.06 -19.15 12.23
N PRO A 433 -29.26 -18.25 13.23
CA PRO A 433 -28.27 -17.99 14.27
C PRO A 433 -27.75 -19.28 14.92
N ASN A 434 -26.49 -19.30 15.35
CA ASN A 434 -25.77 -20.44 15.94
C ASN A 434 -25.44 -21.58 14.98
N SER A 435 -25.76 -21.46 13.69
CA SER A 435 -25.28 -22.39 12.67
C SER A 435 -23.76 -22.35 12.57
N GLY A 436 -23.15 -23.52 12.30
CA GLY A 436 -21.76 -23.61 11.88
C GLY A 436 -21.60 -23.24 10.42
N VAL A 437 -20.68 -22.34 10.13
CA VAL A 437 -20.37 -21.83 8.79
C VAL A 437 -18.87 -21.93 8.56
N ALA A 438 -18.44 -22.74 7.60
CA ALA A 438 -17.08 -22.66 7.09
C ALA A 438 -17.01 -21.47 6.12
N THR A 439 -16.24 -20.45 6.47
CA THR A 439 -15.98 -19.32 5.58
C THR A 439 -14.69 -19.57 4.81
N GLY A 440 -14.40 -18.72 3.83
CA GLY A 440 -13.29 -18.91 2.91
C GLY A 440 -11.89 -18.80 3.52
N PRO A 441 -10.90 -18.56 2.65
CA PRO A 441 -9.52 -18.33 3.03
C PRO A 441 -9.36 -17.38 4.21
N ARG A 442 -8.33 -17.63 5.03
CA ARG A 442 -7.86 -16.77 6.11
C ARG A 442 -7.73 -15.30 5.67
N PHE A 443 -7.40 -15.07 4.40
CA PHE A 443 -7.31 -13.75 3.79
C PHE A 443 -8.57 -13.40 2.98
N GLY A 444 -9.19 -12.25 3.26
CA GLY A 444 -10.40 -11.82 2.55
C GLY A 444 -11.69 -12.45 3.06
N ARG A 445 -11.74 -12.86 4.34
CA ARG A 445 -12.88 -13.57 4.93
C ARG A 445 -14.10 -12.67 5.11
N ILE A 446 -15.28 -13.30 5.13
CA ILE A 446 -16.53 -12.66 5.56
C ILE A 446 -16.57 -12.64 7.07
N LEU A 447 -16.93 -11.49 7.64
CA LEU A 447 -17.11 -11.35 9.08
C LEU A 447 -18.56 -11.63 9.48
N LEU A 448 -18.80 -12.78 10.10
CA LEU A 448 -20.11 -13.09 10.68
C LEU A 448 -20.18 -12.65 12.16
N PRO A 449 -21.35 -12.20 12.65
CA PRO A 449 -21.53 -11.82 14.05
C PRO A 449 -21.22 -12.99 15.00
N GLY A 450 -20.94 -12.65 16.27
CA GLY A 450 -20.48 -13.63 17.25
C GLY A 450 -21.42 -14.81 17.48
N ASN A 451 -22.70 -14.72 17.12
CA ASN A 451 -23.68 -15.82 17.22
C ASN A 451 -23.49 -16.91 16.14
N TYR A 452 -22.52 -16.85 15.24
CA TYR A 452 -22.18 -17.95 14.32
C TYR A 452 -20.93 -18.69 14.80
N ARG A 453 -20.86 -20.00 14.54
CA ARG A 453 -19.59 -20.77 14.69
C ARG A 453 -18.90 -20.76 13.34
N GLN A 454 -17.65 -20.31 13.29
CA GLN A 454 -16.89 -20.14 12.05
C GLN A 454 -15.73 -21.13 11.97
N LEU A 455 -15.57 -21.75 10.82
CA LEU A 455 -14.34 -22.45 10.44
C LEU A 455 -13.69 -21.66 9.30
N LEU A 456 -12.40 -21.35 9.41
CA LEU A 456 -11.62 -20.70 8.36
C LEU A 456 -10.63 -21.69 7.76
N THR A 457 -10.22 -21.46 6.52
CA THR A 457 -9.21 -22.29 5.86
C THR A 457 -7.96 -21.51 5.49
N ASP A 458 -6.78 -22.11 5.56
CA ASP A 458 -5.56 -21.54 5.00
C ASP A 458 -5.23 -22.16 3.63
N PRO A 459 -5.67 -21.57 2.51
CA PRO A 459 -5.53 -22.18 1.18
C PRO A 459 -4.08 -22.42 0.76
N GLY A 460 -3.10 -21.73 1.35
CA GLY A 460 -1.68 -21.99 1.10
C GLY A 460 -1.21 -23.36 1.62
N ALA A 461 -2.01 -24.02 2.47
CA ALA A 461 -1.71 -25.31 3.08
C ALA A 461 -2.52 -26.48 2.48
N ALA A 462 -3.25 -26.26 1.37
CA ALA A 462 -4.13 -27.26 0.77
C ALA A 462 -3.36 -28.31 -0.05
N ASP A 463 -2.82 -29.33 0.62
CA ASP A 463 -2.30 -30.55 -0.03
C ASP A 463 -3.42 -31.62 -0.07
N PRO A 464 -3.88 -32.07 -1.26
CA PRO A 464 -4.93 -33.08 -1.36
C PRO A 464 -4.57 -34.43 -0.74
N ASN A 465 -3.29 -34.70 -0.48
CA ASN A 465 -2.84 -35.95 0.13
C ASN A 465 -2.85 -35.92 1.67
N ASN A 466 -2.97 -34.73 2.27
CA ASN A 466 -3.02 -34.58 3.71
C ASN A 466 -4.47 -34.57 4.20
N PRO A 467 -4.78 -35.23 5.34
CA PRO A 467 -6.10 -35.10 5.93
C PRO A 467 -6.35 -33.67 6.43
N PRO A 468 -7.61 -33.19 6.45
CA PRO A 468 -7.90 -31.90 7.04
C PRO A 468 -7.61 -31.93 8.53
N THR A 469 -6.89 -30.92 9.00
CA THR A 469 -6.49 -30.77 10.40
C THR A 469 -6.78 -29.36 10.90
N ILE A 470 -7.18 -29.27 12.16
CA ILE A 470 -7.30 -27.99 12.85
C ILE A 470 -5.88 -27.54 13.21
N LEU A 471 -5.47 -26.42 12.64
CA LEU A 471 -4.17 -25.82 12.89
C LEU A 471 -4.15 -25.16 14.25
N TYR A 472 -5.18 -24.34 14.56
CA TYR A 472 -5.36 -23.71 15.86
C TYR A 472 -6.78 -23.16 16.02
N GLN A 473 -7.09 -22.75 17.26
CA GLN A 473 -8.37 -22.16 17.64
C GLN A 473 -8.16 -20.68 17.99
N GLU A 474 -8.75 -19.77 17.21
CA GLU A 474 -8.71 -18.32 17.50
C GLU A 474 -9.62 -17.96 18.68
N SER A 475 -10.77 -18.64 18.79
CA SER A 475 -11.72 -18.46 19.89
C SER A 475 -12.62 -19.68 20.03
N PRO A 476 -13.45 -19.78 21.11
CA PRO A 476 -14.45 -20.85 21.24
C PRO A 476 -15.38 -21.02 20.03
N ARG A 477 -15.51 -19.98 19.18
CA ARG A 477 -16.39 -19.97 18.01
C ARG A 477 -15.64 -19.86 16.68
N VAL A 478 -14.31 -19.78 16.67
CA VAL A 478 -13.52 -19.63 15.43
C VAL A 478 -12.39 -20.65 15.43
N LEU A 479 -12.46 -21.59 14.48
CA LEU A 479 -11.44 -22.61 14.23
C LEU A 479 -10.73 -22.32 12.91
N ILE A 480 -9.46 -22.73 12.80
CA ILE A 480 -8.70 -22.63 11.54
C ILE A 480 -8.21 -24.02 11.15
N ALA A 481 -8.55 -24.41 9.92
CA ALA A 481 -8.10 -25.65 9.28
C ALA A 481 -7.16 -25.38 8.10
N ASN A 482 -6.37 -26.38 7.72
CA ASN A 482 -5.57 -26.34 6.49
C ASN A 482 -6.43 -26.33 5.21
N HIS A 483 -7.57 -27.03 5.18
CA HIS A 483 -8.53 -27.04 4.06
C HIS A 483 -9.90 -27.63 4.47
N LEU A 484 -10.93 -27.46 3.63
CA LEU A 484 -12.30 -27.93 3.87
C LEU A 484 -12.44 -29.47 3.73
N ALA A 485 -11.69 -30.06 2.79
CA ALA A 485 -11.60 -31.48 2.38
C ALA A 485 -12.87 -32.31 2.09
N SER A 486 -13.93 -32.27 2.90
CA SER A 486 -15.16 -33.03 2.62
C SER A 486 -16.36 -32.53 3.42
N ALA A 487 -17.57 -32.78 2.90
CA ALA A 487 -18.80 -32.45 3.63
C ALA A 487 -18.90 -33.23 4.95
N ASN A 488 -18.37 -34.46 5.00
CA ASN A 488 -18.38 -35.29 6.21
C ASN A 488 -17.50 -34.72 7.32
N PHE A 489 -16.28 -34.28 7.00
CA PHE A 489 -15.39 -33.62 7.96
C PHE A 489 -16.04 -32.35 8.52
N LEU A 490 -16.59 -31.51 7.66
CA LEU A 490 -17.26 -30.28 8.06
C LEU A 490 -18.47 -30.56 8.97
N LYS A 491 -19.28 -31.58 8.65
CA LYS A 491 -20.41 -32.01 9.50
C LYS A 491 -19.95 -32.47 10.89
N GLN A 492 -18.84 -33.20 10.99
CA GLN A 492 -18.28 -33.62 12.28
C GLN A 492 -17.88 -32.43 13.17
N LEU A 493 -17.47 -31.32 12.56
CA LEU A 493 -17.18 -30.06 13.24
C LEU A 493 -18.45 -29.23 13.54
N GLY A 494 -19.65 -29.75 13.24
CA GLY A 494 -20.91 -29.04 13.39
C GLY A 494 -21.11 -27.92 12.37
N ILE A 495 -20.38 -27.94 11.25
CA ILE A 495 -20.57 -27.01 10.15
C ILE A 495 -21.74 -27.47 9.29
N ARG A 496 -22.66 -26.54 9.02
CA ARG A 496 -23.83 -26.74 8.15
C ARG A 496 -23.64 -26.11 6.79
N TYR A 497 -23.05 -24.91 6.73
CA TYR A 497 -22.84 -24.20 5.47
C TYR A 497 -21.35 -24.04 5.20
N ALA A 498 -20.93 -24.23 3.95
CA ALA A 498 -19.54 -24.06 3.54
C ALA A 498 -19.45 -23.08 2.38
N LEU A 499 -18.55 -22.09 2.51
CA LEU A 499 -18.25 -21.14 1.47
C LEU A 499 -16.98 -21.57 0.74
N VAL A 500 -17.04 -21.57 -0.58
CA VAL A 500 -15.87 -21.82 -1.43
C VAL A 500 -15.56 -20.56 -2.22
N TYR A 501 -14.32 -20.09 -2.10
CA TYR A 501 -13.84 -18.88 -2.75
C TYR A 501 -12.98 -19.29 -3.93
N ARG A 502 -13.27 -18.75 -5.12
CA ARG A 502 -12.41 -18.91 -6.29
C ARG A 502 -11.90 -17.58 -6.77
N PHE A 503 -10.59 -17.52 -6.98
CA PHE A 503 -9.92 -16.34 -7.53
C PHE A 503 -8.74 -16.77 -8.41
N PRO A 504 -8.34 -15.96 -9.42
CA PRO A 504 -7.24 -16.30 -10.32
C PRO A 504 -5.86 -16.42 -9.67
N ILE A 505 -5.70 -15.97 -8.42
CA ILE A 505 -4.47 -16.17 -7.65
C ILE A 505 -4.67 -17.41 -6.76
N PRO A 506 -4.03 -18.55 -7.08
CA PRO A 506 -4.31 -19.82 -6.42
C PRO A 506 -4.11 -19.79 -4.90
N GLN A 507 -3.09 -19.09 -4.41
CA GLN A 507 -2.78 -19.03 -2.98
C GLN A 507 -3.83 -18.29 -2.13
N PHE A 508 -4.79 -17.60 -2.76
CA PHE A 508 -5.91 -16.93 -2.08
C PHE A 508 -7.26 -17.54 -2.49
N SER A 509 -7.24 -18.69 -3.15
CA SER A 509 -8.41 -19.41 -3.61
C SER A 509 -8.47 -20.75 -2.90
N ASN A 510 -9.67 -21.23 -2.56
CA ASN A 510 -9.83 -22.65 -2.26
C ASN A 510 -9.37 -23.48 -3.47
N ALA A 511 -8.80 -24.64 -3.20
CA ALA A 511 -8.32 -25.55 -4.23
C ALA A 511 -9.50 -26.07 -5.05
N LEU A 512 -9.25 -26.37 -6.34
CA LEU A 512 -10.33 -26.78 -7.25
C LEU A 512 -10.97 -28.10 -6.77
N TRP A 513 -10.16 -29.01 -6.26
CA TRP A 513 -10.64 -30.29 -5.73
C TRP A 513 -11.55 -30.13 -4.51
N GLU A 514 -11.37 -29.09 -3.68
CA GLU A 514 -12.27 -28.81 -2.55
C GLU A 514 -13.67 -28.42 -3.04
N PHE A 515 -13.73 -27.59 -4.08
CA PHE A 515 -14.98 -27.22 -4.73
C PHE A 515 -15.68 -28.44 -5.33
N GLU A 516 -14.95 -29.25 -6.10
CA GLU A 516 -15.49 -30.45 -6.75
C GLU A 516 -15.98 -31.48 -5.72
N ALA A 517 -15.22 -31.69 -4.64
CA ALA A 517 -15.61 -32.59 -3.56
C ALA A 517 -16.91 -32.14 -2.87
N LEU A 518 -17.06 -30.85 -2.58
CA LEU A 518 -18.29 -30.32 -1.99
C LEU A 518 -19.46 -30.36 -2.97
N GLN A 519 -19.23 -30.09 -4.26
CA GLN A 519 -20.25 -30.18 -5.29
C GLN A 519 -20.81 -31.60 -5.47
N GLN A 520 -20.00 -32.63 -5.22
CA GLN A 520 -20.46 -34.02 -5.25
C GLN A 520 -21.19 -34.47 -3.97
N GLN A 521 -21.12 -33.70 -2.88
CA GLN A 521 -21.58 -34.14 -1.55
C GLN A 521 -22.65 -33.22 -0.93
N ALA A 522 -22.84 -32.03 -1.49
CA ALA A 522 -23.71 -30.98 -0.95
C ALA A 522 -24.39 -30.17 -2.06
N THR A 523 -25.44 -29.44 -1.72
CA THR A 523 -26.17 -28.58 -2.66
C THR A 523 -25.70 -27.12 -2.59
N ILE A 524 -25.48 -26.51 -3.75
CA ILE A 524 -25.22 -25.07 -3.87
C ILE A 524 -26.54 -24.32 -3.65
N VAL A 525 -26.59 -23.48 -2.63
CA VAL A 525 -27.78 -22.69 -2.27
C VAL A 525 -27.67 -21.22 -2.69
N ALA A 526 -26.45 -20.73 -2.92
CA ALA A 526 -26.21 -19.38 -3.45
C ALA A 526 -24.86 -19.27 -4.16
N HIS A 527 -24.76 -18.32 -5.10
CA HIS A 527 -23.53 -18.03 -5.84
C HIS A 527 -23.46 -16.55 -6.23
N TRP A 528 -22.29 -15.93 -6.06
CA TRP A 528 -21.98 -14.60 -6.58
C TRP A 528 -20.66 -14.62 -7.32
N SER A 529 -20.62 -13.88 -8.44
CA SER A 529 -19.42 -13.76 -9.24
C SER A 529 -18.94 -12.32 -9.36
N ALA A 530 -17.63 -12.14 -9.26
CA ALA A 530 -16.95 -10.89 -9.59
C ALA A 530 -16.78 -10.71 -11.10
N ARG A 531 -16.83 -11.81 -11.86
CA ARG A 531 -16.76 -11.84 -13.32
C ARG A 531 -18.08 -11.43 -13.96
N LYS A 532 -17.99 -10.83 -15.15
CA LYS A 532 -19.14 -10.70 -16.05
C LYS A 532 -19.53 -12.07 -16.61
N THR A 533 -20.82 -12.26 -16.88
CA THR A 533 -21.43 -13.55 -17.28
C THR A 533 -20.77 -14.21 -18.51
N ASN A 534 -20.23 -13.42 -19.43
CA ASN A 534 -19.62 -13.92 -20.68
C ASN A 534 -18.11 -14.17 -20.57
N VAL A 535 -17.52 -14.09 -19.37
CA VAL A 535 -16.08 -14.22 -19.16
C VAL A 535 -15.77 -15.55 -18.50
N THR A 536 -15.18 -16.47 -19.27
CA THR A 536 -14.71 -17.77 -18.78
C THR A 536 -13.25 -17.72 -18.30
N GLN A 537 -12.42 -16.87 -18.92
CA GLN A 537 -11.01 -16.67 -18.59
C GLN A 537 -10.63 -15.19 -18.48
N PHE A 538 -9.66 -14.89 -17.62
CA PHE A 538 -9.16 -13.53 -17.38
C PHE A 538 -8.01 -13.16 -18.34
N GLU A 539 -8.25 -13.27 -19.63
CA GLU A 539 -7.25 -12.90 -20.64
C GLU A 539 -6.89 -11.42 -20.57
N ASN A 540 -5.59 -11.11 -20.49
CA ASN A 540 -5.07 -9.74 -20.37
C ASN A 540 -5.55 -9.00 -19.10
N THR A 541 -5.98 -9.72 -18.06
CA THR A 541 -6.13 -9.16 -16.72
C THR A 541 -4.88 -9.47 -15.93
N LEU A 542 -4.30 -8.43 -15.35
CA LEU A 542 -3.15 -8.56 -14.48
C LEU A 542 -3.59 -8.39 -13.03
N PHE A 543 -3.06 -9.24 -12.15
CA PHE A 543 -3.24 -9.14 -10.72
C PHE A 543 -1.91 -8.80 -10.04
N ASP A 544 -1.97 -8.13 -8.89
CA ASP A 544 -0.82 -8.08 -8.01
C ASP A 544 -0.66 -9.47 -7.37
N PRO A 545 0.45 -10.17 -7.66
CA PRO A 545 0.53 -11.60 -7.43
C PRO A 545 0.45 -11.95 -5.95
N MET A 546 0.80 -11.04 -5.04
CA MET A 546 0.82 -11.26 -3.60
C MET A 546 -0.29 -10.50 -2.86
N ASP A 547 -1.31 -10.02 -3.59
CA ASP A 547 -2.32 -9.13 -3.05
C ASP A 547 -3.72 -9.80 -2.94
N ALA A 548 -4.13 -10.12 -1.71
CA ALA A 548 -5.43 -10.74 -1.41
C ALA A 548 -6.60 -9.74 -1.31
N VAL A 549 -6.61 -8.69 -2.13
CA VAL A 549 -7.76 -7.76 -2.25
C VAL A 549 -8.87 -8.34 -3.14
N PHE A 550 -8.56 -9.39 -3.91
CA PHE A 550 -9.46 -9.99 -4.90
C PHE A 550 -9.88 -8.99 -5.98
N PHE A 551 -8.90 -8.22 -6.46
CA PHE A 551 -9.11 -7.14 -7.41
C PHE A 551 -7.91 -7.00 -8.36
N PRO A 552 -8.15 -6.80 -9.67
CA PRO A 552 -7.06 -6.70 -10.64
C PRO A 552 -6.27 -5.39 -10.51
N LEU A 553 -5.02 -5.43 -10.97
CA LEU A 553 -4.18 -4.24 -11.17
C LEU A 553 -4.51 -3.54 -12.49
N SER A 554 -4.84 -4.30 -13.54
CA SER A 554 -5.26 -3.79 -14.85
C SER A 554 -6.19 -4.79 -15.56
N GLY A 555 -6.83 -4.38 -16.65
CA GLY A 555 -7.76 -5.24 -17.40
C GLY A 555 -9.13 -5.40 -16.74
N PHE A 556 -9.67 -4.33 -16.16
CA PHE A 556 -10.95 -4.29 -15.43
C PHE A 556 -12.19 -4.68 -16.23
N ARG A 557 -12.11 -4.72 -17.57
CA ARG A 557 -13.25 -4.98 -18.48
C ARG A 557 -13.99 -6.29 -18.19
N HIS A 558 -13.30 -7.26 -17.59
CA HIS A 558 -13.81 -8.59 -17.26
C HIS A 558 -14.60 -8.64 -15.94
N PHE A 559 -14.51 -7.59 -15.12
CA PHE A 559 -15.12 -7.52 -13.81
C PHE A 559 -16.43 -6.73 -13.84
N GLN A 560 -17.39 -7.16 -13.01
CA GLN A 560 -18.62 -6.42 -12.75
C GLN A 560 -18.68 -5.83 -11.33
N ARG A 561 -17.86 -6.34 -10.41
CA ARG A 561 -17.76 -5.93 -8.99
C ARG A 561 -16.46 -6.46 -8.37
N PRO A 562 -16.04 -5.98 -7.19
CA PRO A 562 -14.86 -6.49 -6.49
C PRO A 562 -15.18 -7.81 -5.77
N GLY A 563 -14.12 -8.53 -5.38
CA GLY A 563 -14.20 -9.75 -4.59
C GLY A 563 -13.91 -11.04 -5.39
N PRO A 564 -13.85 -12.20 -4.71
CA PRO A 564 -13.77 -13.51 -5.35
C PRO A 564 -15.12 -13.97 -5.91
N ASP A 565 -15.12 -15.03 -6.69
CA ASP A 565 -16.35 -15.80 -6.88
C ASP A 565 -16.61 -16.63 -5.62
N ILE A 566 -17.86 -16.63 -5.14
CA ILE A 566 -18.25 -17.28 -3.88
C ILE A 566 -19.45 -18.18 -4.13
N TRP A 567 -19.33 -19.44 -3.74
CA TRP A 567 -20.42 -20.41 -3.68
C TRP A 567 -20.72 -20.77 -2.22
N ILE A 568 -22.00 -20.88 -1.88
CA ILE A 568 -22.45 -21.38 -0.58
C ILE A 568 -23.07 -22.75 -0.78
N PHE A 569 -22.54 -23.74 -0.06
CA PHE A 569 -23.05 -25.10 0.00
C PHE A 569 -23.84 -25.31 1.30
N ASP A 570 -25.04 -25.89 1.22
CA ASP A 570 -25.72 -26.49 2.38
C ASP A 570 -25.33 -27.97 2.46
N LEU A 571 -24.58 -28.31 3.49
CA LEU A 571 -24.06 -29.66 3.69
C LEU A 571 -25.16 -30.65 4.10
N THR A 572 -26.32 -30.18 4.57
CA THR A 572 -27.42 -31.05 5.03
C THR A 572 -28.25 -31.62 3.90
N GLN A 573 -28.16 -31.04 2.70
CA GLN A 573 -28.89 -31.51 1.53
C GLN A 573 -27.98 -32.33 0.61
N PRO A 574 -28.44 -33.47 0.05
CA PRO A 574 -27.69 -34.21 -0.95
C PRO A 574 -27.48 -33.34 -2.20
N PRO A 575 -26.45 -33.61 -3.02
CA PRO A 575 -26.28 -32.91 -4.29
C PRO A 575 -27.53 -33.08 -5.17
N TYR A 576 -27.89 -32.03 -5.90
CA TYR A 576 -29.06 -32.04 -6.78
C TYR A 576 -28.93 -33.14 -7.85
N SER A 577 -29.74 -34.20 -7.76
CA SER A 577 -29.78 -35.32 -8.71
C SER A 577 -30.61 -34.98 -9.96
N GLY A 578 -30.35 -33.82 -10.55
CA GLY A 578 -31.01 -33.41 -11.79
C GLY A 578 -30.47 -34.20 -12.97
N LYS A 579 -31.05 -35.37 -13.26
CA LYS A 579 -31.06 -35.89 -14.64
C LYS A 579 -31.75 -34.83 -15.50
N LYS A 580 -31.01 -34.22 -16.43
CA LYS A 580 -31.62 -33.65 -17.64
C LYS A 580 -31.98 -34.77 -18.60
#